data_AF-A0A5E9ASS4-F1
#
_entry.id   AF-A0A5E9ASS4-F1
#
_cell.length_a   1.000
_cell.length_b   1.000
_cell.length_c   1.000
_cell.angle_alpha   90.00
_cell.angle_beta   90.00
_cell.angle_gamma   90.00
#
_symmetry.space_group_name_H-M   'P 1'
#
loop_
_entity.id
_entity.type
_entity.pdbx_description
1 polymer ?
#
loop_
_entity_poly.entity_id
_entity_poly.type
_entity_poly.pdbx_seq_one_letter_code
_entity_poly.pdbx_strand_id
1 'polypeptide(L)' 'FSAENLRCYSSDDLIGVEIGGALKNVFAIAAGAVTGAGLGASAQAAMVTRGFVELRRIGAAFGAKPETLMG' A
#
# COMPACT_ATOMS: atom_id res chain seq x y z
N PHE A 1 16.18 -1.18 16.65
CA PHE A 1 15.37 -0.03 17.08
C PHE A 1 13.96 -0.43 17.53
N SER A 2 13.81 -1.50 18.32
CA SER A 2 12.48 -1.85 18.86
C SER A 2 12.32 -1.25 20.25
N ALA A 3 11.17 -0.65 20.52
CA ALA A 3 10.77 -0.14 21.83
C ALA A 3 9.45 -0.80 22.24
N GLU A 4 9.04 -0.65 23.50
CA GLU A 4 7.85 -1.34 24.06
C GLU A 4 6.57 -1.11 23.22
N ASN A 5 6.42 0.07 22.62
CA ASN A 5 5.28 0.43 21.76
C ASN A 5 5.63 0.52 20.25
N LEU A 6 6.84 0.15 19.85
CA LEU A 6 7.30 0.21 18.45
C LEU A 6 7.98 -1.09 18.05
N ARG A 7 7.27 -1.89 17.25
CA ARG A 7 7.81 -3.11 16.67
C ARG A 7 8.34 -2.83 15.27
N CYS A 8 9.66 -2.87 15.11
CA CYS A 8 10.29 -2.78 13.80
C CYS A 8 10.31 -4.16 13.11
N TYR A 9 10.00 -4.16 11.82
CA TYR A 9 10.18 -5.31 10.93
C TYR A 9 11.27 -4.95 9.93
N SER A 10 12.34 -5.75 9.89
CA SER A 10 13.40 -5.62 8.89
C SER A 10 13.04 -6.42 7.65
N SER A 11 13.31 -5.86 6.47
CA SER A 11 13.17 -6.56 5.19
C SER A 11 14.45 -6.39 4.39
N ASP A 12 14.87 -7.46 3.70
CA ASP A 12 15.97 -7.42 2.73
C ASP A 12 15.50 -6.94 1.34
N ASP A 13 14.19 -6.75 1.15
CA ASP A 13 13.61 -6.19 -0.07
C ASP A 13 13.45 -4.67 0.03
N LEU A 14 14.54 -3.94 -0.21
CA LEU A 14 14.55 -2.48 -0.19
C LEU A 14 13.57 -1.87 -1.21
N ILE A 15 13.48 -2.46 -2.40
CA ILE A 15 12.60 -1.97 -3.47
C ILE A 15 11.13 -2.07 -3.05
N GLY A 16 10.72 -3.21 -2.48
CA GLY A 16 9.36 -3.39 -1.97
C GLY A 16 9.01 -2.38 -0.88
N VAL A 17 9.93 -2.12 0.06
CA VAL A 17 9.74 -1.15 1.14
C VAL A 17 9.57 0.28 0.58
N GLU A 18 10.42 0.70 -0.35
CA GLU A 18 10.35 2.03 -0.96
C GLU A 18 9.05 2.23 -1.76
N ILE A 19 8.68 1.25 -2.59
CA ILE A 19 7.46 1.29 -3.40
C ILE A 19 6.21 1.34 -2.52
N GLY A 20 6.13 0.47 -1.50
CA GLY A 20 5.02 0.48 -0.54
C GLY A 20 4.92 1.82 0.20
N GLY A 21 6.06 2.36 0.63
CA GLY A 21 6.14 3.65 1.30
C GLY A 21 5.70 4.83 0.44
N ALA A 22 6.03 4.82 -0.86
CA ALA A 22 5.65 5.87 -1.80
C ALA A 22 4.17 5.78 -2.22
N LEU A 23 3.72 4.60 -2.64
CA LEU A 23 2.39 4.43 -3.24
C LEU A 23 1.25 4.54 -2.23
N LYS A 24 1.48 4.28 -0.93
CA LYS A 24 0.44 4.43 0.10
C LYS A 24 -0.20 5.84 0.10
N ASN A 25 0.59 6.86 -0.23
CA ASN A 25 0.10 8.25 -0.25
C ASN A 25 -0.83 8.50 -1.44
N VAL A 26 -0.52 7.91 -2.60
CA VAL A 26 -1.39 7.96 -3.79
C VAL A 26 -2.72 7.28 -3.51
N PHE A 27 -2.70 6.12 -2.87
CA PHE A 27 -3.93 5.42 -2.47
C PHE A 27 -4.72 6.18 -1.40
N ALA A 28 -4.05 6.86 -0.47
CA ALA A 28 -4.73 7.70 0.51
C ALA A 28 -5.48 8.86 -0.15
N ILE A 29 -4.89 9.49 -1.17
CA ILE A 29 -5.57 10.54 -1.96
C ILE A 29 -6.76 9.96 -2.73
N ALA A 30 -6.61 8.81 -3.38
CA ALA A 30 -7.70 8.15 -4.09
C ALA A 30 -8.86 7.78 -3.14
N ALA A 31 -8.54 7.26 -1.95
CA ALA A 31 -9.53 7.00 -0.90
C ALA A 31 -10.23 8.28 -0.46
N GLY A 32 -9.47 9.35 -0.23
CA GLY A 32 -10.02 10.67 0.11
C GLY A 32 -10.96 11.20 -0.97
N ALA A 33 -10.64 11.03 -2.25
CA ALA A 33 -11.50 11.41 -3.36
C ALA A 33 -12.81 10.61 -3.38
N VAL A 34 -12.75 9.28 -3.19
CA VAL A 34 -13.94 8.42 -3.13
C VAL A 34 -14.85 8.81 -1.96
N THR A 35 -14.25 9.06 -0.79
CA THR A 35 -14.98 9.54 0.39
C THR A 35 -15.58 10.92 0.16
N GLY A 36 -14.80 11.87 -0.36
CA GLY A 36 -15.24 13.24 -0.63
C GLY A 36 -16.35 13.33 -1.69
N ALA A 37 -16.38 12.38 -2.63
CA ALA A 37 -17.44 12.25 -3.62
C ALA A 37 -18.71 11.55 -3.11
N GLY A 38 -18.73 11.06 -1.86
CA GLY A 38 -19.91 10.44 -1.26
C GLY A 38 -20.34 9.11 -1.89
N LEU A 39 -19.42 8.38 -2.53
CA LEU A 39 -19.73 7.16 -3.31
C LEU A 39 -20.07 5.93 -2.45
N GLY A 40 -19.88 6.02 -1.13
CA GLY A 40 -20.21 4.97 -0.18
C GLY A 40 -19.18 3.84 -0.07
N ALA A 41 -19.47 2.89 0.82
CA ALA A 41 -18.52 1.87 1.26
C ALA A 41 -18.09 0.90 0.15
N SER A 42 -18.98 0.56 -0.78
CA SER A 42 -18.67 -0.35 -1.89
C SER A 42 -17.62 0.25 -2.83
N ALA A 43 -17.71 1.54 -3.13
CA ALA A 43 -16.74 2.23 -3.97
C ALA A 43 -15.38 2.31 -3.26
N GLN A 44 -15.37 2.56 -1.95
CA GLN A 44 -14.15 2.57 -1.15
C GLN A 44 -13.49 1.18 -1.12
N ALA A 45 -14.26 0.12 -0.88
CA ALA A 45 -13.76 -1.25 -0.90
C ALA A 45 -13.19 -1.62 -2.28
N ALA A 46 -13.92 -1.32 -3.36
CA ALA A 46 -13.46 -1.57 -4.72
C ALA A 46 -12.15 -0.81 -5.04
N MET A 47 -12.03 0.44 -4.59
CA MET A 47 -10.82 1.25 -4.76
C MET A 47 -9.64 0.59 -4.04
N VAL A 48 -9.81 0.22 -2.76
CA VAL A 48 -8.74 -0.43 -1.98
C VAL A 48 -8.30 -1.74 -2.63
N THR A 49 -9.23 -2.62 -3.00
CA THR A 49 -8.90 -3.90 -3.63
C THR A 49 -8.16 -3.71 -4.96
N ARG A 50 -8.59 -2.76 -5.78
CA ARG A 50 -7.87 -2.43 -7.03
C ARG A 50 -6.50 -1.80 -6.76
N GLY A 51 -6.40 -0.93 -5.77
CA GLY A 51 -5.13 -0.33 -5.33
C GLY A 51 -4.10 -1.39 -4.95
N PHE A 52 -4.50 -2.41 -4.19
CA PHE A 52 -3.60 -3.52 -3.84
C PHE A 52 -3.14 -4.35 -5.05
N VAL A 53 -4.04 -4.61 -6.02
CA VAL A 53 -3.67 -5.30 -7.26
C VAL A 53 -2.62 -4.49 -8.03
N GLU A 54 -2.81 -3.18 -8.13
CA GLU A 54 -1.85 -2.32 -8.83
C GLU A 54 -0.53 -2.15 -8.06
N LEU A 55 -0.57 -2.08 -6.73
CA LEU A 55 0.63 -2.07 -5.89
C LEU A 55 1.50 -3.29 -6.20
N ARG A 56 0.89 -4.47 -6.27
CA ARG A 56 1.61 -5.71 -6.58
C ARG A 56 2.13 -5.73 -8.01
N ARG A 57 1.35 -5.23 -8.98
CA ARG A 57 1.76 -5.18 -10.39
C ARG A 57 2.94 -4.23 -10.59
N ILE A 58 2.89 -3.04 -9.98
CA ILE A 58 3.97 -2.06 -10.01
C ILE A 58 5.18 -2.63 -9.29
N GLY A 59 5.02 -3.15 -8.08
CA GLY A 59 6.11 -3.77 -7.32
C GLY A 59 6.83 -4.85 -8.12
N ALA A 60 6.08 -5.80 -8.71
CA ALA A 60 6.65 -6.86 -9.53
C ALA A 60 7.40 -6.31 -10.76
N ALA A 61 6.89 -5.26 -11.40
CA ALA A 61 7.56 -4.62 -12.54
C ALA A 61 8.91 -3.99 -12.17
N PHE A 62 9.07 -3.55 -10.92
CA PHE A 62 10.32 -3.02 -10.38
C PHE A 62 11.18 -4.07 -9.66
N GLY A 63 10.75 -5.32 -9.59
CA GLY A 63 11.49 -6.41 -8.95
C GLY A 63 11.28 -6.55 -7.44
N ALA A 64 10.27 -5.89 -6.87
CA ALA A 64 9.87 -6.07 -5.48
C ALA A 64 9.27 -7.46 -5.24
N LYS A 65 9.46 -7.97 -4.03
CA LYS A 65 8.86 -9.21 -3.55
C LYS A 65 7.39 -8.96 -3.18
N PRO A 66 6.43 -9.74 -3.71
CA PRO A 66 5.02 -9.59 -3.39
C PRO A 66 4.72 -9.65 -1.88
N GLU A 67 5.48 -10.44 -1.13
CA GLU A 67 5.31 -10.64 0.30
C GLU A 67 5.54 -9.34 1.08
N THR A 68 6.55 -8.55 0.70
CA THR A 68 6.90 -7.25 1.33
C THR A 68 5.80 -6.20 1.16
N LEU A 69 4.94 -6.34 0.14
CA LEU A 69 3.81 -5.43 -0.10
C LEU A 69 2.53 -5.86 0.61
N MET A 70 2.52 -7.06 1.22
CA MET A 70 1.37 -7.62 1.93
C MET A 70 1.59 -7.71 3.45
N GLY A 71 2.84 -7.58 3.93
CA GLY A 71 3.18 -7.61 5.36
C GLY A 71 4.64 -7.29 5.65
#